data_AF-A0A7S2RHN2-F1
#
_entry.id   AF-A0A7S2RHN2-F1
#
_cell.length_a   1.000
_cell.length_b   1.000
_cell.length_c   1.000
_cell.angle_alpha   90.00
_cell.angle_beta   90.00
_cell.angle_gamma   90.00
#
_symmetry.space_group_name_H-M   'P 1'
#
loop_
_entity.id
_entity.type
_entity.pdbx_description
1 polymer ?
#
loop_
_entity_poly.entity_id
_entity_poly.type
_entity_poly.pdbx_seq_one_letter_code
_entity_poly.pdbx_strand_id
1 'polypeptide(L)'
;MAALVGQVWERGLLDRATVALAEDMPLPDNVPGGQADYRRSLPPAFFLKFYLATSQALATQAEADPALPSAPQVDAREVSGAENFVTAPKPGTRGEQVYPRPATGGLTGADPSGTAAPLPGDGGAEAPRGPVGDPVPHMSSQRQASGEAVYVDDMPSPPGLLHAALVLSTVPHARILAVDKSHALALDRGAGERVMAVLDASDVTGSNLIGAVIKDEEVFATQVVPCAGQVIAVVVGTSLRVAQAGARLVQVTYEELPPVLSIDSAIQVGSFFPNSDHEI
;
A
#
# COMPACT_ATOMS: atom_id res chain seq x y z
N MET A 1 22.17 26.38 -14.89
CA MET A 1 21.92 27.36 -13.80
C MET A 1 22.73 28.66 -13.92
N ALA A 2 24.02 28.64 -14.27
CA ALA A 2 24.82 29.87 -14.46
C ALA A 2 24.22 30.84 -15.50
N ALA A 3 23.46 30.32 -16.48
CA ALA A 3 22.74 31.09 -17.49
C ALA A 3 21.66 32.05 -16.94
N LEU A 4 21.20 31.86 -15.70
CA LEU A 4 20.17 32.72 -15.09
C LEU A 4 20.75 33.84 -14.22
N VAL A 5 22.07 33.84 -13.97
CA VAL A 5 22.73 34.86 -13.14
C VAL A 5 22.73 36.21 -13.85
N GLY A 6 22.34 37.27 -13.14
CA GLY A 6 22.28 38.64 -13.67
C GLY A 6 21.06 38.92 -14.56
N GLN A 7 20.16 37.95 -14.74
CA GLN A 7 18.92 38.14 -15.47
C GLN A 7 17.88 38.90 -14.64
N VAL A 8 17.02 39.65 -15.32
CA VAL A 8 15.90 40.37 -14.69
C VAL A 8 14.80 39.38 -14.30
N TRP A 9 14.18 39.60 -13.14
CA TRP A 9 13.08 38.79 -12.61
C TRP A 9 11.74 39.13 -13.30
N GLU A 10 11.58 38.68 -14.54
CA GLU A 10 10.43 38.95 -15.41
C GLU A 10 9.82 37.65 -15.97
N ARG A 11 8.66 37.71 -16.64
CA ARG A 11 8.00 36.50 -17.17
C ARG A 11 8.87 35.70 -18.15
N GLY A 12 9.64 36.38 -19.00
CA GLY A 12 10.57 35.73 -19.94
C GLY A 12 11.68 34.91 -19.26
N LEU A 13 11.91 35.10 -17.95
CA LEU A 13 12.83 34.26 -17.18
C LEU A 13 12.33 32.81 -17.05
N LEU A 14 11.01 32.60 -17.03
CA LEU A 14 10.41 31.26 -16.91
C LEU A 14 10.76 30.37 -18.10
N ASP A 15 10.68 30.90 -19.32
CA ASP A 15 11.02 30.14 -20.53
C ASP A 15 12.50 29.77 -20.54
N ARG A 16 13.38 30.73 -20.21
CA ARG A 16 14.83 30.49 -20.11
C ARG A 16 15.17 29.48 -19.03
N ALA A 17 14.52 29.59 -17.87
CA ALA A 17 14.72 28.65 -16.77
C ALA A 17 14.21 27.26 -17.11
N THR A 18 13.08 27.14 -17.82
CA THR A 18 12.54 25.85 -18.26
C THR A 18 13.50 25.13 -19.20
N VAL A 19 14.05 25.84 -20.19
CA VAL A 19 15.07 25.27 -21.10
C VAL A 19 16.32 24.87 -20.31
N ALA A 20 16.85 25.75 -19.47
CA ALA A 20 18.04 25.45 -18.68
C ALA A 20 17.86 24.28 -17.71
N LEU A 21 16.68 24.14 -17.08
CA LEU A 21 16.38 23.04 -16.16
C LEU A 21 16.23 21.70 -16.90
N ALA A 22 15.68 21.72 -18.11
CA ALA A 22 15.60 20.53 -18.96
C ALA A 22 16.98 20.04 -19.41
N GLU A 23 17.90 20.97 -19.72
CA GLU A 23 19.29 20.66 -20.07
C GLU A 23 20.11 20.19 -18.86
N ASP A 24 19.95 20.83 -17.70
CA ASP A 24 20.71 20.51 -16.48
C ASP A 24 20.23 19.19 -15.81
N MET A 25 18.98 18.77 -16.02
CA MET A 25 18.39 17.57 -15.43
C MET A 25 17.80 16.61 -16.49
N PRO A 26 18.65 16.04 -17.36
CA PRO A 26 18.19 15.04 -18.30
C PRO A 26 17.77 13.79 -17.53
N LEU A 27 16.55 13.32 -17.80
CA LEU A 27 16.02 12.09 -17.23
C LEU A 27 15.66 11.16 -18.38
N PRO A 28 16.16 9.92 -18.47
CA PRO A 28 15.77 8.98 -19.51
C PRO A 28 14.42 8.30 -19.19
N ASP A 29 13.74 7.75 -20.20
CA ASP A 29 12.41 7.12 -20.03
C ASP A 29 12.46 5.88 -19.13
N ASN A 30 13.59 5.18 -19.13
CA ASN A 30 13.83 3.96 -18.35
C ASN A 30 14.41 4.23 -16.95
N VAL A 31 14.23 5.44 -16.41
CA VAL A 31 14.74 5.78 -15.07
C VAL A 31 14.12 4.89 -13.98
N PRO A 32 14.92 4.38 -13.02
CA PRO A 32 14.37 3.71 -11.84
C PRO A 32 13.35 4.57 -11.09
N GLY A 33 12.26 3.95 -10.65
CA GLY A 33 11.11 4.61 -10.03
C GLY A 33 10.02 5.08 -11.02
N GLY A 34 10.29 5.00 -12.34
CA GLY A 34 9.31 5.34 -13.38
C GLY A 34 8.90 6.81 -13.38
N GLN A 35 7.74 7.09 -13.98
CA GLN A 35 7.13 8.43 -14.05
C GLN A 35 8.08 9.48 -14.64
N ALA A 36 8.86 9.09 -15.67
CA ALA A 36 9.92 9.93 -16.23
C ALA A 36 9.38 11.29 -16.70
N ASP A 37 8.32 11.30 -17.51
CA ASP A 37 7.70 12.55 -18.02
C ASP A 37 7.17 13.44 -16.91
N TYR A 38 6.45 12.86 -15.96
CA TYR A 38 5.96 13.59 -14.79
C TYR A 38 7.13 14.23 -14.02
N ARG A 39 8.19 13.46 -13.76
CA ARG A 39 9.39 13.95 -13.06
C ARG A 39 10.14 15.02 -13.85
N ARG A 40 10.17 14.96 -15.18
CA ARG A 40 10.72 16.02 -16.03
C ARG A 40 9.89 17.31 -15.96
N SER A 41 8.58 17.21 -15.77
CA SER A 41 7.72 18.40 -15.62
C SER A 41 7.83 19.07 -14.24
N LEU A 42 8.32 18.36 -13.22
CA LEU A 42 8.37 18.89 -11.85
C LEU A 42 9.36 20.06 -11.68
N PRO A 43 10.61 20.01 -12.16
CA PRO A 43 11.52 21.14 -12.02
C PRO A 43 11.02 22.47 -12.59
N PRO A 44 10.54 22.56 -13.85
CA PRO A 44 9.98 23.82 -14.34
C PRO A 44 8.71 24.23 -13.60
N ALA A 45 7.86 23.27 -13.18
CA ALA A 45 6.69 23.58 -12.35
C ALA A 45 7.08 24.15 -10.98
N PHE A 46 8.11 23.59 -10.32
CA PHE A 46 8.63 24.11 -9.05
C PHE A 46 9.31 25.46 -9.23
N PHE A 47 10.01 25.68 -10.34
CA PHE A 47 10.56 26.99 -10.66
C PHE A 47 9.46 28.02 -10.90
N LEU A 48 8.36 27.65 -11.56
CA LEU A 48 7.18 28.51 -11.70
C LEU A 48 6.59 28.85 -10.32
N LYS A 49 6.40 27.87 -9.43
CA LYS A 49 5.92 28.14 -8.06
C LYS A 49 6.85 29.09 -7.31
N PHE A 50 8.16 28.91 -7.44
CA PHE A 50 9.18 29.79 -6.86
C PHE A 50 9.09 31.20 -7.46
N TYR A 51 8.98 31.31 -8.78
CA TYR A 51 8.78 32.57 -9.50
C TYR A 51 7.58 33.36 -8.98
N LEU A 52 6.42 32.71 -8.85
CA LEU A 52 5.19 33.32 -8.37
C LEU A 52 5.32 33.77 -6.91
N ALA A 53 5.86 32.91 -6.04
CA ALA A 53 6.03 33.23 -4.62
C ALA A 53 7.00 34.40 -4.40
N THR A 54 8.14 34.41 -5.09
CA THR A 54 9.11 35.52 -5.01
C THR A 54 8.53 36.80 -5.61
N SER A 55 7.77 36.72 -6.71
CA SER A 55 7.12 37.89 -7.31
C SER A 55 6.13 38.56 -6.36
N GLN A 56 5.33 37.77 -5.64
CA GLN A 56 4.44 38.28 -4.59
C GLN A 56 5.22 38.89 -3.42
N ALA A 57 6.31 38.25 -2.98
CA ALA A 57 7.14 38.80 -1.90
C ALA A 57 7.81 40.14 -2.30
N LEU A 58 8.29 40.26 -3.54
CA LEU A 58 8.86 41.49 -4.08
C LEU A 58 7.80 42.61 -4.18
N ALA A 59 6.56 42.27 -4.57
CA ALA A 59 5.46 43.23 -4.61
C ALA A 59 5.18 43.82 -3.22
N THR A 60 5.09 42.97 -2.19
CA THR A 60 4.94 43.42 -0.79
C THR A 60 6.09 44.32 -0.33
N GLN A 61 7.33 44.02 -0.74
CA GLN A 61 8.49 44.85 -0.38
C GLN A 61 8.50 46.20 -1.10
N ALA A 62 8.17 46.23 -2.39
CA ALA A 62 8.10 47.47 -3.18
C ALA A 62 6.98 48.40 -2.69
N GLU A 63 5.88 47.84 -2.17
CA GLU A 63 4.83 48.63 -1.48
C GLU A 63 5.33 49.25 -0.17
N ALA A 64 6.23 48.57 0.54
CA ALA A 64 6.77 49.04 1.81
C ALA A 64 7.91 50.06 1.66
N ASP A 65 8.72 49.96 0.60
CA ASP A 65 9.81 50.88 0.29
C ASP A 65 9.76 51.36 -1.18
N PRO A 66 9.24 52.58 -1.43
CA PRO A 66 9.15 53.16 -2.77
C PRO A 66 10.50 53.42 -3.47
N ALA A 67 11.64 53.31 -2.77
CA ALA A 67 12.96 53.41 -3.37
C ALA A 67 13.36 52.12 -4.13
N LEU A 68 12.66 51.02 -3.92
CA LEU A 68 12.91 49.75 -4.60
C LEU A 68 12.32 49.73 -6.02
N PRO A 69 12.90 48.92 -6.94
CA PRO A 69 12.32 48.70 -8.27
C PRO A 69 10.90 48.12 -8.20
N SER A 70 10.09 48.41 -9.21
CA SER A 70 8.76 47.83 -9.36
C SER A 70 8.82 46.30 -9.48
N ALA A 71 8.00 45.60 -8.70
CA ALA A 71 7.86 44.15 -8.79
C ALA A 71 7.21 43.72 -10.12
N PRO A 72 7.52 42.50 -10.62
CA PRO A 72 6.86 41.98 -11.81
C PRO A 72 5.36 41.73 -11.55
N GLN A 73 4.54 42.03 -12.56
CA GLN A 73 3.11 41.76 -12.48
C GLN A 73 2.81 40.26 -12.65
N VAL A 74 2.09 39.70 -11.68
CA VAL A 74 1.58 38.33 -11.72
C VAL A 74 0.12 38.37 -12.18
N ASP A 75 -0.25 37.48 -13.10
CA ASP A 75 -1.65 37.35 -13.55
C ASP A 75 -2.52 36.87 -12.39
N ALA A 76 -3.70 37.47 -12.21
CA ALA A 76 -4.63 37.12 -11.14
C ALA A 76 -4.97 35.62 -11.10
N ARG A 77 -4.97 34.94 -12.26
CA ARG A 77 -5.25 33.51 -12.39
C ARG A 77 -4.14 32.62 -11.85
N GLU A 78 -2.92 33.14 -11.71
CA GLU A 78 -1.73 32.39 -11.28
C GLU A 78 -1.37 32.67 -9.81
N VAL A 79 -2.06 33.59 -9.13
CA VAL A 79 -1.76 34.00 -7.75
C VAL A 79 -1.79 32.80 -6.79
N SER A 80 -2.77 31.92 -6.94
CA SER A 80 -2.90 30.69 -6.15
C SER A 80 -1.76 29.69 -6.39
N GLY A 81 -1.00 29.84 -7.48
CA GLY A 81 0.17 29.00 -7.77
C GLY A 81 1.33 29.22 -6.80
N ALA A 82 1.37 30.35 -6.09
CA ALA A 82 2.32 30.59 -5.00
C ALA A 82 1.87 29.95 -3.67
N GLU A 83 0.58 29.63 -3.53
CA GLU A 83 0.05 29.00 -2.33
C GLU A 83 0.63 27.59 -2.16
N ASN A 84 0.85 27.23 -0.90
CA ASN A 84 1.39 25.92 -0.57
C ASN A 84 0.58 25.29 0.57
N PHE A 85 0.30 23.99 0.40
CA PHE A 85 -0.47 23.19 1.35
C PHE A 85 0.30 22.91 2.66
N VAL A 86 1.60 23.20 2.69
CA VAL A 86 2.47 22.90 3.84
C VAL A 86 2.35 23.98 4.91
N THR A 87 2.22 25.25 4.50
CA THR A 87 2.13 26.42 5.40
C THR A 87 0.71 26.96 5.54
N ALA A 88 -0.18 26.64 4.59
CA ALA A 88 -1.59 26.99 4.71
C ALA A 88 -2.27 26.18 5.83
N PRO A 89 -3.14 26.80 6.65
CA PRO A 89 -4.01 26.06 7.57
C PRO A 89 -4.85 25.07 6.78
N LYS A 90 -4.72 23.78 7.11
CA LYS A 90 -5.54 22.74 6.49
C LYS A 90 -6.98 22.91 6.98
N PRO A 91 -7.98 22.81 6.09
CA PRO A 91 -9.37 22.80 6.51
C PRO A 91 -9.59 21.70 7.56
N GLY A 92 -10.35 22.01 8.62
CA GLY A 92 -10.75 20.99 9.59
C GLY A 92 -11.59 19.92 8.91
N THR A 93 -11.34 18.65 9.25
CA THR A 93 -12.18 17.55 8.76
C THR A 93 -13.56 17.63 9.43
N ARG A 94 -14.62 17.64 8.64
CA ARG A 94 -16.02 17.55 9.11
C ARG A 94 -16.70 16.37 8.44
N GLY A 95 -17.44 15.60 9.23
CA GLY A 95 -18.33 14.54 8.75
C GLY A 95 -19.72 14.74 9.33
N GLU A 96 -20.74 14.32 8.58
CA GLU A 96 -22.13 14.26 9.04
C GLU A 96 -22.60 12.81 8.89
N GLN A 97 -23.21 12.27 9.94
CA GLN A 97 -23.81 10.94 9.92
C GLN A 97 -25.27 11.06 10.34
N VAL A 98 -26.19 10.66 9.45
CA VAL A 98 -27.63 10.66 9.70
C VAL A 98 -28.12 9.22 9.60
N TYR A 99 -28.76 8.74 10.66
CA TYR A 99 -29.35 7.41 10.71
C TYR A 99 -30.70 7.47 11.45
N PRO A 100 -31.69 6.66 11.04
CA PRO A 100 -32.95 6.59 11.75
C PRO A 100 -32.72 5.94 13.13
N ARG A 101 -33.24 6.58 14.18
CA ARG A 101 -33.36 5.97 15.52
C ARG A 101 -34.85 5.73 15.79
N PRO A 102 -35.34 4.47 15.78
CA PRO A 102 -36.75 4.20 16.06
C PRO A 102 -37.08 4.57 17.52
N ALA A 103 -38.28 5.11 17.76
CA ALA A 103 -38.72 5.50 19.10
C ALA A 103 -39.03 4.30 20.03
N THR A 104 -39.38 3.14 19.46
CA THR A 104 -39.70 1.88 20.17
C THR A 104 -39.18 0.67 19.37
N GLY A 105 -38.71 -0.39 20.07
CA GLY A 105 -38.48 -1.76 19.55
C GLY A 105 -37.44 -2.05 18.43
N GLY A 106 -36.82 -3.25 18.52
CA GLY A 106 -36.60 -4.26 17.47
C GLY A 106 -35.76 -4.02 16.20
N LEU A 107 -35.24 -5.11 15.62
CA LEU A 107 -34.57 -5.16 14.30
C LEU A 107 -35.53 -4.59 13.25
N THR A 108 -35.06 -3.62 12.45
CA THR A 108 -35.70 -3.00 11.27
C THR A 108 -37.13 -3.44 11.00
N GLY A 109 -38.10 -2.64 11.45
CA GLY A 109 -39.53 -2.92 11.28
C GLY A 109 -40.44 -2.24 12.30
N ALA A 110 -39.89 -1.50 13.28
CA ALA A 110 -40.70 -0.68 14.17
C ALA A 110 -41.32 0.48 13.38
N ASP A 111 -42.60 0.29 13.07
CA ASP A 111 -43.50 1.26 12.48
C ASP A 111 -43.32 2.66 13.12
N PRO A 112 -42.98 3.70 12.33
CA PRO A 112 -42.81 5.06 12.84
C PRO A 112 -44.11 5.68 13.37
N SER A 113 -45.27 5.06 13.13
CA SER A 113 -46.56 5.48 13.69
C SER A 113 -46.83 4.96 15.11
N GLY A 114 -45.95 4.09 15.65
CA GLY A 114 -46.05 3.59 17.02
C GLY A 114 -47.22 2.61 17.26
N THR A 115 -47.81 2.05 16.20
CA THR A 115 -48.99 1.17 16.32
C THR A 115 -48.65 -0.31 16.42
N ALA A 116 -47.41 -0.70 16.15
CA ALA A 116 -46.96 -2.07 16.29
C ALA A 116 -46.91 -2.48 17.77
N ALA A 117 -47.70 -3.50 18.13
CA ALA A 117 -47.69 -4.07 19.47
C ALA A 117 -46.28 -4.61 19.80
N PRO A 118 -45.78 -4.42 21.03
CA PRO A 118 -44.54 -5.04 21.48
C PRO A 118 -44.59 -6.56 21.27
N LEU A 119 -43.46 -7.17 20.92
CA LEU A 119 -43.33 -8.62 20.87
C LEU A 119 -43.58 -9.23 22.28
N PRO A 120 -44.01 -10.49 22.37
CA PRO A 120 -44.21 -11.14 23.66
C PRO A 120 -42.87 -11.31 24.40
N GLY A 121 -42.70 -10.65 25.55
CA GLY A 121 -41.47 -10.67 26.35
C GLY A 121 -40.81 -9.30 26.50
N ASP A 122 -41.22 -8.36 25.67
CA ASP A 122 -40.98 -6.94 25.84
C ASP A 122 -41.86 -6.53 27.02
N GLY A 123 -41.27 -6.22 28.18
CA GLY A 123 -42.07 -5.60 29.25
C GLY A 123 -42.85 -4.41 28.68
N GLY A 124 -43.98 -4.06 29.30
CA GLY A 124 -44.89 -3.02 28.79
C GLY A 124 -44.20 -1.67 28.52
N ALA A 125 -44.97 -0.63 28.17
CA ALA A 125 -44.45 0.68 27.73
C ALA A 125 -43.39 1.37 28.63
N GLU A 126 -43.13 0.87 29.85
CA GLU A 126 -42.08 1.30 30.79
C GLU A 126 -40.79 0.45 30.80
N ALA A 127 -40.72 -0.68 30.07
CA ALA A 127 -39.52 -1.52 30.06
C ALA A 127 -38.44 -0.95 29.12
N PRO A 128 -37.16 -0.90 29.55
CA PRO A 128 -36.09 -0.38 28.72
C PRO A 128 -35.92 -1.22 27.44
N ARG A 129 -35.96 -0.55 26.29
CA ARG A 129 -35.68 -1.13 24.97
C ARG A 129 -34.32 -1.83 24.96
N GLY A 130 -34.23 -3.01 24.36
CA GLY A 130 -32.94 -3.68 24.11
C GLY A 130 -32.06 -2.95 23.08
N PRO A 131 -30.75 -3.26 23.01
CA PRO A 131 -29.74 -2.48 22.26
C PRO A 131 -29.86 -2.55 20.72
N VAL A 132 -30.85 -3.28 20.20
CA VAL A 132 -31.03 -3.46 18.76
C VAL A 132 -31.45 -2.14 18.11
N GLY A 133 -30.68 -1.66 17.15
CA GLY A 133 -30.87 -0.36 16.50
C GLY A 133 -30.13 0.81 17.18
N ASP A 134 -29.53 0.59 18.36
CA ASP A 134 -28.65 1.57 18.97
C ASP A 134 -27.24 1.50 18.37
N PRO A 135 -26.51 2.63 18.29
CA PRO A 135 -25.13 2.67 17.82
C PRO A 135 -24.20 2.17 18.94
N VAL A 136 -24.35 0.91 19.33
CA VAL A 136 -23.53 0.29 20.38
C VAL A 136 -22.08 0.20 19.88
N PRO A 137 -21.10 0.71 20.65
CA PRO A 137 -19.70 0.57 20.28
C PRO A 137 -19.30 -0.90 20.12
N HIS A 138 -18.36 -1.16 19.21
CA HIS A 138 -17.77 -2.48 19.05
C HIS A 138 -17.30 -3.02 20.40
N MET A 139 -17.72 -4.25 20.78
CA MET A 139 -17.50 -4.78 22.14
C MET A 139 -16.04 -4.80 22.56
N SER A 140 -15.11 -4.98 21.62
CA SER A 140 -13.67 -5.01 21.89
C SER A 140 -12.97 -3.65 21.69
N SER A 141 -13.71 -2.56 21.38
CA SER A 141 -13.13 -1.24 21.06
C SER A 141 -12.17 -0.72 22.13
N GLN A 142 -12.55 -0.84 23.41
CA GLN A 142 -11.69 -0.40 24.51
C GLN A 142 -10.38 -1.19 24.56
N ARG A 143 -10.45 -2.52 24.40
CA ARG A 143 -9.27 -3.40 24.36
C ARG A 143 -8.39 -3.14 23.15
N GLN A 144 -9.00 -2.82 22.00
CA GLN A 144 -8.28 -2.44 20.79
C GLN A 144 -7.54 -1.11 20.99
N ALA A 145 -8.19 -0.12 21.61
CA ALA A 145 -7.60 1.18 21.88
C ALA A 145 -6.52 1.15 22.98
N SER A 146 -6.63 0.23 23.94
CA SER A 146 -5.65 0.05 25.04
C SER A 146 -4.48 -0.87 24.69
N GLY A 147 -4.59 -1.66 23.62
CA GLY A 147 -3.61 -2.72 23.28
C GLY A 147 -3.80 -4.03 24.07
N GLU A 148 -4.94 -4.20 24.75
CA GLU A 148 -5.27 -5.42 25.52
C GLU A 148 -5.98 -6.49 24.68
N ALA A 149 -6.39 -6.15 23.44
CA ALA A 149 -6.93 -7.13 22.52
C ALA A 149 -5.81 -8.06 22.03
N VAL A 150 -5.89 -9.34 22.39
CA VAL A 150 -4.89 -10.37 22.03
C VAL A 150 -5.17 -10.88 20.62
N TYR A 151 -4.22 -10.68 19.71
CA TYR A 151 -4.17 -11.27 18.37
C TYR A 151 -3.22 -12.48 18.34
N VAL A 152 -3.12 -13.15 17.19
CA VAL A 152 -2.37 -14.41 17.05
C VAL A 152 -0.90 -14.28 17.50
N ASP A 153 -0.22 -13.20 17.14
CA ASP A 153 1.20 -12.99 17.48
C ASP A 153 1.42 -12.42 18.89
N ASP A 154 0.35 -12.00 19.57
CA ASP A 154 0.39 -11.55 20.98
C ASP A 154 0.32 -12.75 21.95
N MET A 155 -0.03 -13.93 21.44
CA MET A 155 -0.12 -15.14 22.26
C MET A 155 1.26 -15.49 22.84
N PRO A 156 1.35 -15.81 24.15
CA PRO A 156 2.62 -16.21 24.76
C PRO A 156 3.25 -17.40 24.02
N SER A 157 4.53 -17.27 23.69
CA SER A 157 5.26 -18.33 23.00
C SER A 157 5.30 -19.61 23.85
N PRO A 158 4.85 -20.77 23.34
CA PRO A 158 4.98 -22.02 24.05
C PRO A 158 6.46 -22.43 24.20
N PRO A 159 6.82 -23.21 25.22
CA PRO A 159 8.19 -23.72 25.36
C PRO A 159 8.63 -24.49 24.12
N GLY A 160 9.82 -24.17 23.61
CA GLY A 160 10.36 -24.81 22.41
C GLY A 160 9.71 -24.38 21.08
N LEU A 161 8.95 -23.27 21.07
CA LEU A 161 8.44 -22.68 19.83
C LEU A 161 9.57 -22.50 18.81
N LEU A 162 9.32 -22.97 17.59
CA LEU A 162 10.16 -22.68 16.43
C LEU A 162 9.49 -21.62 15.58
N HIS A 163 10.30 -20.93 14.77
CA HIS A 163 9.85 -19.91 13.84
C HIS A 163 10.10 -20.35 12.41
N ALA A 164 9.29 -19.85 11.49
CA ALA A 164 9.37 -20.19 10.09
C ALA A 164 9.54 -18.95 9.21
N ALA A 165 10.24 -19.10 8.09
CA ALA A 165 10.34 -18.09 7.05
C ALA A 165 10.22 -18.75 5.68
N LEU A 166 9.39 -18.16 4.81
CA LEU A 166 9.14 -18.70 3.48
C LEU A 166 10.32 -18.40 2.54
N VAL A 167 10.59 -19.37 1.67
CA VAL A 167 11.42 -19.19 0.47
C VAL A 167 10.44 -18.98 -0.68
N LEU A 168 10.49 -17.81 -1.29
CA LEU A 168 9.54 -17.39 -2.32
C LEU A 168 10.23 -17.30 -3.68
N SER A 169 9.47 -17.54 -4.74
CA SER A 169 9.90 -17.25 -6.11
C SER A 169 10.31 -15.79 -6.26
N THR A 170 11.46 -15.54 -6.88
CA THR A 170 11.93 -14.20 -7.23
C THR A 170 11.63 -13.82 -8.68
N VAL A 171 11.03 -14.73 -9.45
CA VAL A 171 10.77 -14.60 -10.89
C VAL A 171 9.28 -14.74 -11.18
N PRO A 172 8.73 -14.01 -12.17
CA PRO A 172 7.29 -13.98 -12.43
C PRO A 172 6.77 -15.27 -13.06
N HIS A 173 7.57 -15.97 -13.87
CA HIS A 173 7.17 -17.25 -14.45
C HIS A 173 8.43 -18.04 -14.78
N ALA A 174 8.62 -19.23 -14.21
CA ALA A 174 9.81 -20.03 -14.47
C ALA A 174 9.62 -21.49 -14.10
N ARG A 175 10.41 -22.38 -14.73
CA ARG A 175 10.61 -23.75 -14.26
C ARG A 175 11.68 -23.77 -13.18
N ILE A 176 11.43 -24.48 -12.09
CA ILE A 176 12.42 -24.75 -11.04
C ILE A 176 13.34 -25.87 -11.54
N LEU A 177 14.63 -25.58 -11.69
CA LEU A 177 15.62 -26.58 -12.08
C LEU A 177 16.24 -27.28 -10.87
N ALA A 178 16.51 -26.52 -9.80
CA ALA A 178 17.09 -27.03 -8.58
C ALA A 178 16.79 -26.11 -7.39
N VAL A 179 16.70 -26.71 -6.20
CA VAL A 179 16.60 -26.01 -4.91
C VAL A 179 17.73 -26.51 -4.01
N ASP A 180 18.76 -25.70 -3.82
CA ASP A 180 19.86 -26.01 -2.90
C ASP A 180 19.56 -25.43 -1.51
N LYS A 181 19.36 -26.35 -0.56
CA LYS A 181 19.07 -26.06 0.85
C LYS A 181 20.33 -26.11 1.74
N SER A 182 21.47 -26.50 1.20
CA SER A 182 22.67 -26.88 1.98
C SER A 182 23.19 -25.74 2.86
N HIS A 183 23.30 -24.53 2.32
CA HIS A 183 23.76 -23.35 3.06
C HIS A 183 22.79 -22.93 4.17
N ALA A 184 21.48 -23.09 3.94
CA ALA A 184 20.48 -22.82 4.96
C ALA A 184 20.56 -23.85 6.10
N LEU A 185 20.70 -25.14 5.78
CA LEU A 185 20.82 -26.22 6.76
C LEU A 185 22.13 -26.14 7.57
N ALA A 186 23.19 -25.60 6.98
CA ALA A 186 24.46 -25.36 7.68
C ALA A 186 24.47 -24.10 8.56
N LEU A 187 23.40 -23.28 8.53
CA LEU A 187 23.35 -22.03 9.28
C LEU A 187 23.18 -22.27 10.79
N ASP A 188 24.28 -22.12 11.51
CA ASP A 188 24.35 -22.03 12.97
C ASP A 188 25.03 -20.70 13.35
N ARG A 189 24.36 -19.88 14.15
CA ARG A 189 24.86 -18.57 14.60
C ARG A 189 25.42 -18.60 16.02
N GLY A 190 25.47 -19.77 16.64
CA GLY A 190 25.81 -19.94 18.04
C GLY A 190 24.68 -19.56 19.00
N ALA A 191 24.90 -19.73 20.30
CA ALA A 191 23.94 -19.43 21.37
C ALA A 191 22.55 -20.10 21.21
N GLY A 192 22.48 -21.23 20.49
CA GLY A 192 21.23 -21.94 20.22
C GLY A 192 20.41 -21.39 19.04
N GLU A 193 20.90 -20.38 18.32
CA GLU A 193 20.27 -19.86 17.10
C GLU A 193 20.73 -20.66 15.87
N ARG A 194 19.86 -21.56 15.37
CA ARG A 194 20.16 -22.37 14.19
C ARG A 194 18.93 -22.67 13.37
N VAL A 195 19.15 -23.02 12.11
CA VAL A 195 18.13 -23.65 11.27
C VAL A 195 17.91 -25.09 11.73
N MET A 196 16.65 -25.46 11.91
CA MET A 196 16.22 -26.78 12.36
C MET A 196 15.79 -27.66 11.18
N ALA A 197 15.17 -27.07 10.17
CA ALA A 197 14.73 -27.78 8.96
C ALA A 197 14.52 -26.81 7.79
N VAL A 198 14.55 -27.36 6.57
CA VAL A 198 14.09 -26.67 5.35
C VAL A 198 13.14 -27.61 4.62
N LEU A 199 11.85 -27.32 4.72
CA LEU A 199 10.78 -28.18 4.21
C LEU A 199 10.31 -27.68 2.83
N ASP A 200 10.04 -28.59 1.90
CA ASP A 200 9.43 -28.28 0.60
C ASP A 200 8.32 -29.29 0.25
N ALA A 201 7.93 -29.34 -1.03
CA ALA A 201 6.89 -30.25 -1.52
C ALA A 201 7.17 -31.73 -1.20
N SER A 202 8.44 -32.14 -1.10
CA SER A 202 8.81 -33.53 -0.78
C SER A 202 8.51 -33.92 0.67
N ASP A 203 8.34 -32.94 1.56
CA ASP A 203 8.02 -33.14 2.97
C ASP A 203 6.50 -33.15 3.23
N VAL A 204 5.68 -32.90 2.19
CA VAL A 204 4.21 -32.94 2.30
C VAL A 204 3.74 -34.39 2.35
N THR A 205 3.16 -34.80 3.48
CA THR A 205 2.67 -36.18 3.69
C THR A 205 1.26 -36.43 3.12
N GLY A 206 0.57 -35.37 2.70
CA GLY A 206 -0.76 -35.41 2.11
C GLY A 206 -0.78 -34.89 0.66
N SER A 207 -1.85 -34.18 0.31
CA SER A 207 -1.92 -33.48 -0.99
C SER A 207 -1.13 -32.18 -0.95
N ASN A 208 -0.22 -31.99 -1.90
CA ASN A 208 0.41 -30.68 -2.14
C ASN A 208 -0.54 -29.70 -2.85
N LEU A 209 -1.69 -30.17 -3.36
CA LEU A 209 -2.69 -29.32 -4.00
C LEU A 209 -3.64 -28.68 -2.97
N ILE A 210 -3.82 -27.37 -3.08
CA ILE A 210 -4.65 -26.50 -2.27
C ILE A 210 -5.51 -25.57 -3.14
N GLY A 211 -6.34 -24.76 -2.47
CA GLY A 211 -7.29 -23.83 -3.07
C GLY A 211 -8.67 -23.96 -2.41
N ALA A 212 -9.41 -22.86 -2.28
CA ALA A 212 -10.64 -22.85 -1.48
C ALA A 212 -11.79 -23.60 -2.17
N VAL A 213 -11.91 -23.44 -3.49
CA VAL A 213 -12.99 -24.00 -4.32
C VAL A 213 -12.42 -25.02 -5.32
N ILE A 214 -11.47 -24.57 -6.14
CA ILE A 214 -10.71 -25.40 -7.09
C ILE A 214 -9.35 -25.72 -6.45
N LYS A 215 -8.82 -26.93 -6.68
CA LYS A 215 -7.55 -27.40 -6.11
C LYS A 215 -6.42 -27.27 -7.14
N ASP A 216 -6.17 -26.06 -7.62
CA ASP A 216 -5.24 -25.72 -8.70
C ASP A 216 -3.97 -24.98 -8.25
N GLU A 217 -3.79 -24.79 -6.94
CA GLU A 217 -2.60 -24.19 -6.35
C GLU A 217 -1.75 -25.23 -5.60
N GLU A 218 -0.44 -25.00 -5.50
CA GLU A 218 0.47 -25.85 -4.70
C GLU A 218 0.84 -25.17 -3.38
N VAL A 219 0.93 -25.94 -2.29
CA VAL A 219 1.50 -25.44 -1.00
C VAL A 219 2.95 -25.00 -1.21
N PHE A 220 3.73 -25.87 -1.85
CA PHE A 220 5.10 -25.62 -2.27
C PHE A 220 5.23 -25.91 -3.76
N ALA A 221 5.71 -24.95 -4.53
CA ALA A 221 5.90 -25.09 -5.97
C ALA A 221 6.87 -26.23 -6.28
N THR A 222 6.45 -27.15 -7.15
CA THR A 222 7.24 -28.35 -7.49
C THR A 222 8.04 -28.16 -8.77
N GLN A 223 7.36 -27.78 -9.86
CA GLN A 223 7.94 -27.75 -11.21
C GLN A 223 8.04 -26.34 -11.78
N VAL A 224 6.99 -25.54 -11.59
CA VAL A 224 6.86 -24.21 -12.19
C VAL A 224 6.36 -23.24 -11.15
N VAL A 225 6.94 -22.05 -11.13
CA VAL A 225 6.44 -20.91 -10.35
C VAL A 225 5.67 -20.00 -11.31
N PRO A 226 4.35 -19.78 -11.10
CA PRO A 226 3.53 -18.97 -12.00
C PRO A 226 3.53 -17.47 -11.63
N CYS A 227 4.16 -17.10 -10.52
CA CYS A 227 4.28 -15.72 -10.07
C CYS A 227 5.53 -15.52 -9.19
N ALA A 228 5.99 -14.27 -9.13
CA ALA A 228 6.90 -13.83 -8.09
C ALA A 228 6.16 -13.83 -6.75
N GLY A 229 6.76 -14.40 -5.72
CA GLY A 229 6.13 -14.60 -4.42
C GLY A 229 5.52 -16.00 -4.20
N GLN A 230 5.48 -16.88 -5.21
CA GLN A 230 5.02 -18.26 -5.00
C GLN A 230 5.91 -18.99 -4.00
N VAL A 231 5.33 -19.69 -3.03
CA VAL A 231 6.07 -20.42 -2.00
C VAL A 231 6.74 -21.65 -2.59
N ILE A 232 8.05 -21.81 -2.38
CA ILE A 232 8.87 -22.94 -2.86
C ILE A 232 9.26 -23.86 -1.70
N ALA A 233 9.62 -23.26 -0.57
CA ALA A 233 10.02 -23.97 0.63
C ALA A 233 9.75 -23.12 1.87
N VAL A 234 9.90 -23.71 3.05
CA VAL A 234 9.89 -23.01 4.33
C VAL A 234 11.11 -23.41 5.16
N VAL A 235 11.83 -22.41 5.67
CA VAL A 235 12.94 -22.61 6.60
C VAL A 235 12.40 -22.48 8.02
N VAL A 236 12.64 -23.50 8.84
CA VAL A 236 12.28 -23.53 10.26
C VAL A 236 13.54 -23.33 11.10
N GLY A 237 13.52 -22.40 12.04
CA GLY A 237 14.64 -22.06 12.90
C GLY A 237 14.22 -21.83 14.35
N THR A 238 15.19 -21.80 15.27
CA THR A 238 14.94 -21.56 16.71
C THR A 238 14.56 -20.11 17.04
N SER A 239 14.74 -19.18 16.09
CA SER A 239 14.28 -17.80 16.16
C SER A 239 13.81 -17.32 14.79
N LEU A 240 12.94 -16.30 14.74
CA LEU A 240 12.48 -15.73 13.47
C LEU A 240 13.66 -15.19 12.65
N ARG A 241 14.65 -14.59 13.32
CA ARG A 241 15.83 -14.01 12.68
C ARG A 241 16.69 -15.06 11.98
N VAL A 242 16.90 -16.22 12.60
CA VAL A 242 17.68 -17.30 11.97
C VAL A 242 16.89 -18.00 10.87
N ALA A 243 15.57 -18.17 11.02
CA ALA A 243 14.70 -18.69 9.96
C ALA A 243 14.76 -17.80 8.71
N GLN A 244 14.62 -16.47 8.87
CA GLN A 244 14.71 -15.50 7.78
C GLN A 244 16.11 -15.45 7.14
N ALA A 245 17.17 -15.57 7.95
CA ALA A 245 18.53 -15.64 7.43
C ALA A 245 18.75 -16.93 6.62
N GLY A 246 18.26 -18.06 7.10
CA GLY A 246 18.32 -19.33 6.37
C GLY A 246 17.52 -19.29 5.07
N ALA A 247 16.32 -18.68 5.06
CA ALA A 247 15.51 -18.53 3.85
C ALA A 247 16.25 -17.76 2.73
N ARG A 248 17.06 -16.76 3.08
CA ARG A 248 17.91 -16.02 2.12
C ARG A 248 19.12 -16.81 1.61
N LEU A 249 19.49 -17.90 2.28
CA LEU A 249 20.59 -18.78 1.88
C LEU A 249 20.15 -19.95 1.00
N VAL A 250 18.84 -20.22 0.91
CA VAL A 250 18.31 -21.21 -0.03
C VAL A 250 18.48 -20.67 -1.45
N GLN A 251 19.17 -21.43 -2.29
CA GLN A 251 19.43 -21.04 -3.67
C GLN A 251 18.48 -21.80 -4.60
N VAL A 252 17.68 -21.07 -5.36
CA VAL A 252 16.78 -21.65 -6.36
C VAL A 252 17.32 -21.30 -7.74
N THR A 253 17.49 -22.34 -8.57
CA THR A 253 17.89 -22.19 -9.97
C THR A 253 16.65 -22.26 -10.84
N TYR A 254 16.49 -21.27 -11.72
CA TYR A 254 15.33 -21.13 -12.59
C TYR A 254 15.71 -21.25 -14.07
N GLU A 255 14.79 -21.78 -14.86
CA GLU A 255 14.68 -21.52 -16.30
C GLU A 255 13.48 -20.60 -16.49
N GLU A 256 13.72 -19.32 -16.81
CA GLU A 256 12.64 -18.34 -16.98
C GLU A 256 11.74 -18.68 -18.18
N LEU A 257 10.43 -18.59 -17.96
CA LEU A 257 9.40 -18.81 -18.96
C LEU A 257 8.71 -17.48 -19.28
N PRO A 258 8.16 -17.28 -20.50
CA PRO A 258 7.46 -16.05 -20.85
C PRO A 258 6.28 -15.78 -19.90
N PRO A 259 6.26 -14.66 -19.16
CA PRO A 259 5.17 -14.34 -18.25
C PRO A 259 4.04 -13.59 -18.97
N VAL A 260 2.81 -13.76 -18.49
CA VAL A 260 1.64 -12.95 -18.90
C VAL A 260 1.35 -11.95 -17.76
N LEU A 261 1.69 -10.68 -17.97
CA LEU A 261 1.71 -9.67 -16.89
C LEU A 261 0.57 -8.64 -16.97
N SER A 262 -0.11 -8.55 -18.11
CA SER A 262 -1.19 -7.58 -18.34
C SER A 262 -2.44 -8.27 -18.86
N ILE A 263 -3.59 -7.62 -18.66
CA ILE A 263 -4.87 -8.07 -19.24
C ILE A 263 -4.77 -8.15 -20.77
N ASP A 264 -4.18 -7.15 -21.42
CA ASP A 264 -3.99 -7.15 -22.88
C ASP A 264 -3.17 -8.35 -23.35
N SER A 265 -2.05 -8.65 -22.67
CA SER A 265 -1.25 -9.85 -22.99
C SER A 265 -2.03 -11.14 -22.77
N ALA A 266 -2.87 -11.22 -21.73
CA ALA A 266 -3.70 -12.40 -21.46
C ALA A 266 -4.73 -12.63 -22.57
N ILE A 267 -5.39 -11.56 -23.03
CA ILE A 267 -6.33 -11.59 -24.16
C ILE A 267 -5.60 -12.05 -25.44
N GLN A 268 -4.43 -11.48 -25.73
CA GLN A 268 -3.66 -11.80 -26.93
C GLN A 268 -3.25 -13.28 -27.02
N VAL A 269 -2.93 -13.91 -25.87
CA VAL A 269 -2.51 -15.31 -25.82
C VAL A 269 -3.64 -16.27 -25.44
N GLY A 270 -4.86 -15.78 -25.25
CA GLY A 270 -6.03 -16.59 -24.87
C GLY A 270 -5.91 -17.25 -23.48
N SER A 271 -5.21 -16.62 -22.55
CA SER A 271 -4.99 -17.14 -21.20
C SER A 271 -6.09 -16.69 -20.24
N PHE A 272 -7.16 -17.48 -20.14
CA PHE A 272 -8.33 -17.20 -19.29
C PHE A 272 -8.52 -18.26 -18.20
N PHE A 273 -9.22 -17.90 -17.12
CA PHE A 273 -9.66 -18.88 -16.14
C PHE A 273 -10.77 -19.78 -16.74
N PRO A 274 -10.74 -21.10 -16.50
CA PRO A 274 -11.78 -22.01 -16.98
C PRO A 274 -13.17 -21.62 -16.47
N ASN A 275 -14.22 -21.82 -17.28
CA ASN A 275 -15.62 -21.52 -16.94
C ASN A 275 -15.91 -20.03 -16.63
N SER A 276 -15.08 -19.11 -17.11
CA SER A 276 -15.33 -17.66 -17.04
C SER A 276 -16.18 -17.14 -18.21
N ASP A 277 -16.65 -18.03 -19.08
CA ASP A 277 -17.62 -17.74 -20.14
C ASP A 277 -18.99 -17.41 -19.53
N HIS A 278 -19.14 -16.19 -19.05
CA HIS A 278 -20.45 -15.56 -19.02
C HIS A 278 -20.68 -15.02 -20.43
N GLU A 279 -21.54 -15.70 -21.21
CA GLU A 279 -22.15 -15.07 -22.39
C GLU A 279 -22.76 -13.74 -21.92
N ILE A 280 -22.17 -12.62 -22.37
CA ILE A 280 -22.69 -11.26 -22.16
C ILE A 280 -23.79 -10.99 -23.18
#